data_AF-A0A806KKU9-F1
#
_entry.id   AF-A0A806KKU9-F1
#
_cell.length_a   1.000
_cell.length_b   1.000
_cell.length_c   1.000
_cell.angle_alpha   90.00
_cell.angle_beta   90.00
_cell.angle_gamma   90.00
#
_symmetry.space_group_name_H-M   'P 1'
#
loop_
_entity.id
_entity.type
_entity.pdbx_description
1 polymer ?
#
loop_
_entity_poly.entity_id
_entity_poly.type
_entity_poly.pdbx_seq_one_letter_code
_entity_poly.pdbx_strand_id
1 'polypeptide(L)'
;MVTTRRKKKEKDVLDQILDTVDFRGLTRDEVVGKDGLIKQLSGRILQRALEAEMTGHLGYEKHSNAGDNSGNSRNGHTRKTVLLENGSTTVDVPRDRNGTFEPVILPSTAGGRRCSTSRSSRLFSFG
;
A
#
# COMPACT_ATOMS: atom_id res chain seq x y z
N MET A 1 -19.22 -26.46 -11.59
CA MET A 1 -18.95 -26.65 -10.14
C MET A 1 -17.44 -26.64 -9.88
N VAL A 2 -16.82 -25.49 -9.64
CA VAL A 2 -15.36 -25.37 -9.29
C VAL A 2 -15.14 -24.40 -8.11
N THR A 3 -16.21 -23.84 -7.55
CA THR A 3 -16.14 -22.70 -6.63
C THR A 3 -15.74 -23.08 -5.19
N THR A 4 -15.82 -24.34 -4.78
CA THR A 4 -15.54 -24.76 -3.40
C THR A 4 -14.04 -24.83 -3.07
N ARG A 5 -13.16 -25.15 -4.03
CA ARG A 5 -11.73 -25.41 -3.79
C ARG A 5 -10.91 -24.12 -3.55
N ARG A 6 -11.26 -23.03 -4.21
CA ARG A 6 -10.60 -21.71 -4.07
C ARG A 6 -10.90 -21.09 -2.70
N LYS A 7 -12.18 -21.09 -2.30
CA LYS A 7 -12.62 -20.59 -0.99
C LYS A 7 -11.98 -21.33 0.19
N LYS A 8 -11.72 -22.64 0.04
CA LYS A 8 -11.05 -23.42 1.09
C LYS A 8 -9.61 -22.92 1.32
N LYS A 9 -8.82 -22.78 0.24
CA LYS A 9 -7.44 -22.27 0.33
C LYS A 9 -7.36 -20.86 0.93
N GLU A 10 -8.29 -19.96 0.58
CA GLU A 10 -8.33 -18.60 1.13
C GLU A 10 -8.61 -18.59 2.64
N LYS A 11 -9.54 -19.43 3.10
CA LYS A 11 -9.81 -19.60 4.53
C LYS A 11 -8.59 -20.14 5.28
N ASP A 12 -7.95 -21.18 4.75
CA ASP A 12 -6.77 -21.80 5.36
C ASP A 12 -5.63 -20.78 5.55
N VAL A 13 -5.43 -19.84 4.60
CA VAL A 13 -4.39 -18.80 4.69
C VAL A 13 -4.78 -17.70 5.70
N LEU A 14 -6.06 -17.31 5.75
CA LEU A 14 -6.52 -16.32 6.72
C LEU A 14 -6.39 -16.84 8.15
N ASP A 15 -6.74 -18.10 8.39
CA ASP A 15 -6.63 -18.73 9.70
C ASP A 15 -5.15 -18.79 10.15
N GLN A 16 -4.24 -19.15 9.24
CA GLN A 16 -2.79 -19.10 9.51
C GLN A 16 -2.30 -17.71 9.91
N ILE A 17 -2.79 -16.64 9.26
CA ILE A 17 -2.40 -15.27 9.63
C ILE A 17 -2.96 -14.91 11.01
N LEU A 18 -4.21 -15.28 11.31
CA LEU A 18 -4.84 -15.00 12.61
C LEU A 18 -4.12 -15.74 13.75
N ASP A 19 -3.67 -16.97 13.52
CA ASP A 19 -2.91 -17.74 14.51
C ASP A 19 -1.54 -17.13 14.85
N THR A 20 -0.97 -16.32 13.94
CA THR A 20 0.30 -15.62 14.22
C THR A 20 0.16 -14.40 15.13
N VAL A 21 -1.07 -13.92 15.38
CA VAL A 21 -1.31 -12.70 16.14
C VAL A 21 -1.90 -13.04 17.51
N ASP A 22 -1.23 -12.62 18.57
CA ASP A 22 -1.71 -12.80 19.95
C ASP A 22 -2.78 -11.75 20.32
N PHE A 23 -4.06 -12.13 20.28
CA PHE A 23 -5.18 -11.22 20.58
C PHE A 23 -5.50 -11.03 22.07
N ARG A 24 -4.88 -11.80 22.98
CA ARG A 24 -5.28 -11.87 24.40
C ARG A 24 -5.16 -10.55 25.17
N GLY A 25 -4.36 -9.60 24.68
CA GLY A 25 -4.13 -8.30 25.33
C GLY A 25 -4.62 -7.10 24.53
N LEU A 26 -5.28 -7.31 23.38
CA LEU A 26 -5.68 -6.21 22.51
C LEU A 26 -7.04 -5.67 22.91
N THR A 27 -7.12 -4.36 23.05
CA THR A 27 -8.39 -3.65 23.25
C THR A 27 -9.13 -3.46 21.92
N ARG A 28 -10.45 -3.26 21.96
CA ARG A 28 -11.26 -2.99 20.76
C ARG A 28 -10.70 -1.84 19.93
N ASP A 29 -10.21 -0.79 20.60
CA ASP A 29 -9.68 0.40 19.96
C ASP A 29 -8.33 0.16 19.29
N GLU A 30 -7.50 -0.74 19.82
CA GLU A 30 -6.24 -1.13 19.16
C GLU A 30 -6.47 -2.01 17.93
N VAL A 31 -7.59 -2.73 17.87
CA VAL A 31 -7.94 -3.56 16.70
C VAL A 31 -8.62 -2.72 15.62
N VAL A 32 -9.66 -1.98 15.98
CA VAL A 32 -10.60 -1.31 15.04
C VAL A 32 -10.50 0.21 15.06
N GLY A 33 -9.75 0.79 16.01
CA GLY A 33 -9.63 2.23 16.13
C GLY A 33 -8.92 2.90 14.96
N LYS A 34 -8.82 4.24 15.04
CA LYS A 34 -8.33 5.10 13.95
C LYS A 34 -6.94 4.74 13.44
N ASP A 35 -6.08 4.17 14.28
CA ASP A 35 -4.75 3.67 13.94
C ASP A 35 -4.58 2.19 14.31
N GLY A 36 -5.69 1.46 14.32
CA GLY A 36 -5.76 0.07 14.72
C GLY A 36 -5.08 -0.90 13.76
N LEU A 37 -4.90 -2.14 14.24
CA LEU A 37 -4.24 -3.24 13.53
C LEU A 37 -4.82 -3.46 12.13
N ILE A 38 -6.15 -3.40 11.98
CA ILE A 38 -6.83 -3.66 10.70
C ILE A 38 -6.39 -2.67 9.62
N LYS A 39 -6.28 -1.40 9.99
CA LYS A 39 -5.86 -0.33 9.07
C LYS A 39 -4.42 -0.56 8.61
N GLN A 40 -3.51 -0.85 9.55
CA GLN A 40 -2.12 -1.15 9.22
C GLN A 40 -1.99 -2.40 8.34
N LEU A 41 -2.76 -3.45 8.63
CA LEU A 41 -2.79 -4.68 7.85
C LEU A 41 -3.26 -4.41 6.41
N SER A 42 -4.35 -3.68 6.22
CA SER A 42 -4.85 -3.31 4.89
C SER A 42 -3.81 -2.51 4.08
N GLY A 43 -3.12 -1.55 4.71
CA GLY A 43 -2.05 -0.80 4.05
C GLY A 43 -0.89 -1.68 3.60
N ARG A 44 -0.45 -2.61 4.45
CA ARG A 44 0.64 -3.55 4.12
C ARG A 44 0.24 -4.55 3.03
N ILE A 45 -1.01 -5.02 3.03
CA ILE A 45 -1.53 -5.89 1.95
C ILE A 45 -1.50 -5.15 0.63
N LEU A 46 -2.00 -3.90 0.59
CA LEU A 46 -1.96 -3.08 -0.61
C LEU A 46 -0.52 -2.85 -1.10
N GLN A 47 0.40 -2.50 -0.20
CA GLN A 47 1.81 -2.32 -0.55
C GLN A 47 2.42 -3.58 -1.18
N ARG A 48 2.22 -4.75 -0.56
CA ARG A 48 2.72 -6.03 -1.09
C ARG A 48 2.10 -6.38 -2.44
N ALA A 49 0.82 -6.08 -2.63
CA ALA A 49 0.15 -6.33 -3.89
C ALA A 49 0.74 -5.45 -5.02
N LEU A 50 1.05 -4.19 -4.73
CA LEU A 50 1.72 -3.29 -5.68
C LEU A 50 3.17 -3.73 -5.98
N GLU A 51 3.89 -4.23 -4.97
CA GLU A 51 5.24 -4.80 -5.18
C GLU A 51 5.19 -6.04 -6.09
N ALA A 52 4.16 -6.87 -5.96
CA ALA A 52 3.93 -8.02 -6.83
C ALA A 52 3.62 -7.57 -8.27
N GLU A 53 2.78 -6.55 -8.46
CA GLU A 53 2.52 -5.94 -9.78
C GLU A 53 3.81 -5.40 -10.41
N MET A 54 4.63 -4.66 -9.64
CA MET A 54 5.91 -4.14 -10.12
C MET A 54 6.88 -5.27 -10.51
N THR A 55 6.87 -6.38 -9.78
CA THR A 55 7.66 -7.57 -10.11
C THR A 55 7.19 -8.19 -11.41
N GLY A 56 5.88 -8.25 -11.66
CA GLY A 56 5.31 -8.67 -12.95
C GLY A 56 5.66 -7.72 -14.09
N HIS A 57 5.64 -6.40 -13.86
CA HIS A 57 5.96 -5.37 -14.86
C HIS A 57 7.43 -5.41 -15.30
N LEU A 58 8.34 -5.54 -14.34
CA LEU A 58 9.78 -5.59 -14.61
C LEU A 58 10.27 -6.99 -15.02
N GLY A 59 9.53 -8.04 -14.65
CA GLY A 59 9.90 -9.43 -14.92
C GLY A 59 10.97 -10.00 -13.99
N TYR A 60 11.37 -9.28 -12.94
CA TYR A 60 12.36 -9.73 -11.96
C TYR A 60 12.06 -9.23 -10.55
N GLU A 61 12.49 -10.00 -9.53
CA GLU A 61 12.29 -9.68 -8.12
C GLU A 61 13.17 -8.53 -7.60
N LYS A 62 12.81 -7.99 -6.45
CA LYS A 62 13.61 -6.97 -5.75
C LYS A 62 14.98 -7.56 -5.40
N HIS A 63 16.05 -6.81 -5.69
CA HIS A 63 17.45 -7.23 -5.48
C HIS A 63 17.94 -8.41 -6.35
N SER A 64 17.19 -8.80 -7.39
CA SER A 64 17.68 -9.78 -8.36
C SER A 64 18.69 -9.15 -9.33
N ASN A 65 19.81 -9.84 -9.58
CA ASN A 65 20.80 -9.50 -10.61
C ASN A 65 20.22 -9.46 -12.03
N ALA A 66 19.04 -10.06 -12.26
CA ALA A 66 18.34 -9.96 -13.54
C ALA A 66 17.95 -8.52 -13.91
N GLY A 67 17.95 -7.60 -12.95
CA GLY A 67 17.72 -6.19 -13.19
C GLY A 67 18.93 -5.43 -13.76
N ASP A 68 20.13 -6.01 -13.72
CA ASP A 68 21.35 -5.35 -14.18
C ASP A 68 21.32 -5.21 -15.73
N ASN A 69 21.58 -4.01 -16.24
CA ASN A 69 21.54 -3.68 -17.67
C ASN A 69 20.19 -3.92 -18.37
N SER A 70 19.09 -4.11 -17.62
CA SER A 70 17.73 -4.32 -18.18
C SER A 70 17.09 -3.06 -18.79
N GLY A 71 17.74 -1.89 -18.67
CA GLY A 71 17.24 -0.60 -19.20
C GLY A 71 16.11 0.03 -18.37
N ASN A 72 15.39 -0.74 -17.53
CA ASN A 72 14.44 -0.22 -16.55
C ASN A 72 14.67 -0.82 -15.16
N SER A 73 14.65 0.03 -14.14
CA SER A 73 14.93 -0.39 -12.76
C SER A 73 13.93 0.20 -11.78
N ARG A 74 13.75 -0.45 -10.64
CA ARG A 74 12.97 0.11 -9.53
C ARG A 74 13.63 1.42 -9.06
N ASN A 75 12.87 2.51 -8.97
CA ASN A 75 13.32 3.83 -8.59
C ASN A 75 12.60 4.33 -7.32
N GLY A 76 12.74 3.56 -6.24
CA GLY A 76 12.16 3.88 -4.95
C GLY A 76 10.64 3.81 -4.91
N HIS A 77 10.05 4.58 -4.00
CA HIS A 77 8.62 4.57 -3.71
C HIS A 77 8.07 5.99 -3.60
N THR A 78 6.80 6.15 -3.96
CA THR A 78 6.04 7.40 -3.79
C THR A 78 4.96 7.19 -2.74
N ARG A 79 4.86 8.10 -1.76
CA ARG A 79 3.81 8.03 -0.74
C ARG A 79 2.47 8.50 -1.30
N LYS A 80 1.43 7.69 -1.13
CA LYS A 80 0.05 8.05 -1.47
C LYS A 80 -0.88 7.75 -0.31
N THR A 81 -1.78 8.69 0.00
CA THR A 81 -2.85 8.47 0.98
C THR A 81 -4.05 7.89 0.26
N VAL A 82 -4.47 6.69 0.66
CA VAL A 82 -5.65 5.99 0.16
C VAL A 82 -6.75 6.10 1.21
N LEU A 83 -7.96 6.42 0.78
CA LEU A 83 -9.14 6.42 1.63
C LEU A 83 -9.78 5.02 1.55
N LEU A 84 -9.82 4.32 2.68
CA LEU A 84 -10.51 3.04 2.83
C LEU A 84 -11.72 3.23 3.75
N GLU A 85 -12.60 2.23 3.80
CA GLU A 85 -13.77 2.23 4.69
C GLU A 85 -13.39 2.32 6.17
N ASN A 86 -12.24 1.75 6.55
CA ASN A 86 -11.67 1.79 7.90
C ASN A 86 -10.79 3.02 8.16
N GLY A 87 -10.79 4.01 7.26
CA GLY A 87 -10.06 5.28 7.41
C GLY A 87 -8.97 5.51 6.36
N SER A 88 -8.22 6.61 6.50
CA SER A 88 -7.16 6.99 5.57
C SER A 88 -5.84 6.28 5.89
N THR A 89 -5.27 5.56 4.93
CA THR A 89 -4.00 4.86 5.09
C THR A 89 -2.96 5.37 4.10
N THR A 90 -1.74 5.60 4.58
CA THR A 90 -0.61 5.94 3.73
C THR A 90 0.03 4.65 3.21
N VAL A 91 0.19 4.56 1.89
CA VAL A 91 0.80 3.41 1.21
C VAL A 91 1.97 3.91 0.37
N ASP A 92 3.06 3.14 0.36
CA ASP A 92 4.23 3.38 -0.48
C ASP A 92 4.05 2.66 -1.81
N VAL A 93 3.88 3.43 -2.89
CA VAL A 93 3.68 2.91 -4.24
C VAL A 93 5.04 2.76 -4.93
N PRO A 94 5.43 1.57 -5.39
CA PRO A 94 6.69 1.39 -6.10
C PRO A 94 6.67 2.11 -7.45
N ARG A 95 7.82 2.62 -7.88
CA ARG A 95 7.99 3.31 -9.17
C ARG A 95 9.14 2.71 -9.96
N ASP A 96 9.04 2.71 -11.27
CA ASP A 96 10.13 2.36 -12.17
C ASP A 96 10.89 3.61 -12.65
N ARG A 97 12.10 3.42 -13.19
CA ARG A 97 12.98 4.51 -13.64
C ARG A 97 12.42 5.19 -14.88
N ASN A 98 11.82 4.43 -15.77
CA ASN A 98 11.27 4.93 -17.03
C ASN A 98 9.87 5.56 -16.84
N GLY A 99 9.23 5.33 -15.70
CA GLY A 99 7.90 5.87 -15.39
C GLY A 99 6.78 5.23 -16.21
N THR A 100 6.98 4.00 -16.70
CA THR A 100 6.00 3.25 -17.50
C THR A 100 5.10 2.36 -16.66
N PHE A 101 5.35 2.26 -15.35
CA PHE A 101 4.55 1.43 -14.46
C PHE A 101 3.20 2.09 -14.14
N GLU A 102 2.11 1.46 -14.57
CA GLU A 102 0.74 1.85 -14.26
C GLU A 102 0.09 0.79 -13.33
N PRO A 103 -0.04 1.07 -12.02
CA PRO A 103 -0.64 0.12 -11.08
C PRO A 103 -2.14 -0.04 -11.33
N VAL A 104 -2.62 -1.29 -11.28
CA VAL A 104 -4.04 -1.61 -11.54
C VAL A 104 -4.85 -1.51 -10.23
N ILE A 105 -4.29 -1.98 -9.12
CA ILE A 105 -4.96 -1.97 -7.81
C ILE A 105 -5.21 -0.54 -7.29
N LEU A 106 -4.23 0.36 -7.46
CA LEU A 106 -4.35 1.76 -7.07
C LEU A 106 -4.09 2.65 -8.28
N PRO A 107 -5.11 2.94 -9.12
CA PRO A 107 -4.90 3.76 -10.31
C PRO A 107 -4.23 5.09 -9.95
N SER A 108 -3.25 5.46 -10.76
CA SER A 108 -2.61 6.77 -10.64
C SER A 108 -3.69 7.83 -10.79
N THR A 109 -3.86 8.67 -9.77
CA THR A 109 -4.70 9.87 -9.88
C THR A 109 -3.92 10.89 -10.70
N ALA A 110 -3.78 10.64 -12.00
CA ALA A 110 -3.33 11.60 -12.99
C ALA A 110 -4.48 12.60 -13.25
N GLY A 111 -4.71 13.47 -12.27
CA GLY A 111 -5.72 14.50 -12.29
C GLY A 111 -5.39 15.53 -11.23
N GLY A 112 -4.72 16.60 -11.66
CA GLY A 112 -4.09 17.57 -10.77
C GLY A 112 -5.01 18.12 -9.69
N ARG A 113 -4.50 18.13 -8.47
CA ARG A 113 -4.59 19.26 -7.55
C ARG A 113 -3.45 19.10 -6.56
N ARG A 114 -2.44 19.96 -6.70
CA ARG A 114 -1.46 20.21 -5.64
C ARG A 114 -2.27 20.45 -4.37
N CYS A 115 -2.20 19.54 -3.41
CA CYS A 115 -2.62 19.85 -2.04
C CYS A 115 -1.79 21.06 -1.62
N SER A 116 -2.43 22.22 -1.61
CA SER A 116 -1.85 23.46 -1.11
C SER A 116 -1.45 23.22 0.33
N THR A 117 -0.15 23.18 0.59
CA THR A 117 0.37 23.45 1.94
C THR A 117 -0.21 24.80 2.33
N SER A 118 -1.13 24.84 3.29
CA SER A 118 -1.60 26.09 3.87
C SER A 118 -0.38 26.79 4.46
N ARG A 119 0.18 27.75 3.71
CA ARG A 119 1.07 28.75 4.26
C ARG A 119 0.24 29.50 5.30
N SER A 120 0.41 29.13 6.56
CA SER A 120 0.03 29.96 7.69
C SER A 120 0.84 31.25 7.62
N SER A 121 0.34 32.22 6.85
CA SER A 121 0.81 33.60 6.95
C SER A 121 0.18 34.19 8.21
N ARG A 122 0.79 33.90 9.36
CA ARG A 122 0.72 34.78 10.53
C ARG A 122 1.44 36.07 10.14
N LEU A 123 0.71 37.00 9.53
CA LEU A 123 1.14 38.38 9.43
C LEU A 123 0.66 39.09 10.70
N PHE A 124 1.62 39.25 11.60
CA PHE A 124 1.88 40.42 12.44
C PHE A 124 0.75 41.48 12.51
N SER A 125 0.13 41.60 13.68
CA SER A 125 -0.51 42.84 14.13
C SER A 125 0.57 43.89 14.37
N PHE A 126 0.45 45.05 13.72
CA PHE A 126 0.93 46.34 14.21
C PHE A 126 -0.04 47.42 13.70
N GLY A 127 -0.58 48.22 14.62
CA GLY A 127 -1.55 49.28 14.38
C GLY A 127 -2.56 49.35 15.50
#